data_AF-F9WPE0-F1
#
_entry.id   AF-F9WPE0-F1
#
_cell.length_a   1.000
_cell.length_b   1.000
_cell.length_c   1.000
_cell.angle_alpha   90.00
_cell.angle_beta   90.00
_cell.angle_gamma   90.00
#
_symmetry.space_group_name_H-M   'P 1'
#
loop_
_entity.id
_entity.type
_entity.pdbx_description
1 polymer ?
#
loop_
_entity_poly.entity_id
_entity_poly.type
_entity_poly.pdbx_seq_one_letter_code
_entity_poly.pdbx_strand_id
1 'polypeptide(L)'
;MVSKCFCLLLLFSVLHCGASKRPRKSWSKYPLTPEETCDAKDVLWGWLHVVNKPALRAEAVKKNVSEIMQRARDMRTKAENLMAKYEKIRALLVSTGNEEELAIIDQGISDVNKAIARVNQSELISKNAMKAAEDSSGSSTICFNALMRAAHVLWKSEADGRWNYTSVKATLDQRGNYCERRYGISKILDDNIGNIDAMNLTEWRNNALRALDETYDSIKSNETKYHPTVRDPDKIRDVKQAVQDTVSLLEVAVQGFELSREAANEARNNLEHASKVVKAAENSFLASVNGKVFCEIVVQFSKSERRMKTVKDNVNNEKQNAGNAVDNSNRVHEDVNAAYKLVNDVTERLHGGHLTPIPMLAGTYNSITTRSVSKASDAASNSVRSASEANTIVNEIQQKVKTQHELLERVQTQLAVMSDGAGTNGGKVTFEACNDSVSRILKSKSSEDIRGIAEFNTTLLRELNITLQKIGSTADVIERNLSGVNKQAQGAESSAREASLLAKQATENVKQTVVKVLSGIVAKLCAALSELRALHDRSEAFSAHAANASANISEWLVRVDAIAKESDALVDLPTSVEDAFATA
;
A
#
# COMPACT_ATOMS: atom_id res chain seq x y z
N MET A 1 -66.31 30.83 58.45
CA MET A 1 -65.74 31.84 59.36
C MET A 1 -64.24 31.94 59.07
N VAL A 2 -63.78 33.15 58.69
CA VAL A 2 -62.40 33.72 58.74
C VAL A 2 -61.26 32.84 58.15
N SER A 3 -60.47 33.22 57.14
CA SER A 3 -59.87 34.53 56.89
C SER A 3 -59.41 34.64 55.42
N LYS A 4 -59.94 35.63 54.70
CA LYS A 4 -59.49 36.05 53.35
C LYS A 4 -58.35 37.09 53.42
N CYS A 5 -57.62 37.18 54.54
CA CYS A 5 -56.67 38.28 54.78
C CYS A 5 -55.21 38.00 54.40
N PHE A 6 -54.85 36.82 53.86
CA PHE A 6 -53.42 36.51 53.61
C PHE A 6 -52.94 36.75 52.16
N CYS A 7 -53.84 36.93 51.19
CA CYS A 7 -53.45 37.21 49.79
C CYS A 7 -53.31 38.70 49.45
N LEU A 8 -53.59 39.62 50.39
CA LEU A 8 -53.52 41.08 50.17
C LEU A 8 -52.18 41.70 50.60
N LEU A 9 -51.27 40.94 51.22
CA LEU A 9 -49.99 41.46 51.72
C LEU A 9 -48.80 41.25 50.76
N LEU A 10 -48.96 40.52 49.65
CA LEU A 10 -47.89 40.28 48.67
C LEU A 10 -48.02 41.10 47.37
N LEU A 11 -49.00 41.99 47.27
CA LEU A 11 -49.22 42.88 46.11
C LEU A 11 -48.77 44.34 46.33
N PHE A 12 -48.15 44.66 47.48
CA PHE A 12 -47.84 46.04 47.86
C PHE A 12 -46.34 46.39 48.04
N SER A 13 -45.41 45.58 47.55
CA SER A 13 -43.96 45.86 47.63
C SER A 13 -43.28 46.30 46.32
N VAL A 14 -44.03 46.54 45.23
CA VAL A 14 -43.50 47.11 43.95
C VAL A 14 -44.08 48.51 43.64
N LEU A 15 -44.88 49.07 44.53
CA LEU A 15 -45.46 50.40 44.35
C LEU A 15 -45.37 51.16 45.67
N HIS A 16 -44.26 51.85 45.94
CA HIS A 16 -44.21 53.04 46.80
C HIS A 16 -42.87 53.79 46.63
N CYS A 17 -42.81 54.69 45.64
CA CYS A 17 -42.16 56.01 45.68
C CYS A 17 -42.27 56.63 44.26
N GLY A 18 -43.01 57.71 43.99
CA GLY A 18 -43.86 58.53 44.83
C GLY A 18 -44.94 59.20 43.98
N ALA A 19 -46.19 58.85 44.24
CA ALA A 19 -47.33 59.70 43.91
C ALA A 19 -47.57 60.64 45.10
N SER A 20 -46.76 61.70 45.23
CA SER A 20 -47.09 62.81 46.15
C SER A 20 -46.21 64.05 45.92
N LYS A 21 -46.40 64.74 44.79
CA LYS A 21 -46.41 66.21 44.79
C LYS A 21 -47.48 66.67 43.82
N ARG A 22 -48.48 67.38 44.37
CA ARG A 22 -49.50 68.13 43.63
C ARG A 22 -48.83 68.84 42.44
N PRO A 23 -49.47 68.98 41.26
CA PRO A 23 -48.96 69.88 40.25
C PRO A 23 -48.95 71.28 40.86
N ARG A 24 -47.78 71.78 41.27
CA ARG A 24 -47.62 73.18 41.62
C ARG A 24 -47.91 73.93 40.32
N LYS A 25 -49.08 74.57 40.29
CA LYS A 25 -49.47 75.54 39.29
C LYS A 25 -48.36 76.59 39.16
N SER A 26 -47.52 76.44 38.16
CA SER A 26 -47.02 77.57 37.37
C SER A 26 -46.91 77.10 35.93
N TRP A 27 -48.08 76.98 35.29
CA TRP A 27 -48.08 76.99 33.83
C TRP A 27 -47.56 78.38 33.45
N SER A 28 -46.32 78.47 32.97
CA SER A 28 -45.92 79.61 32.18
C SER A 28 -46.93 79.68 31.03
N LYS A 29 -47.83 80.66 31.08
CA LYS A 29 -48.83 80.93 30.04
C LYS A 29 -48.21 81.61 28.81
N TYR A 30 -46.89 81.79 28.80
CA TYR A 30 -46.18 82.49 27.73
C TYR A 30 -45.34 81.51 26.90
N PRO A 31 -45.35 81.64 25.57
CA PRO A 31 -44.43 80.91 24.71
C PRO A 31 -42.99 81.25 25.11
N LEU A 32 -42.10 80.24 25.11
CA LEU A 32 -40.67 80.44 25.33
C LEU A 32 -40.14 81.50 24.34
N THR A 33 -39.28 82.38 24.83
CA THR A 33 -38.51 83.25 23.93
C THR A 33 -37.56 82.41 23.05
N PRO A 34 -37.10 82.95 21.91
CA PRO A 34 -36.11 82.27 21.07
C PRO A 34 -34.84 81.90 21.84
N GLU A 35 -34.36 82.76 22.73
CA GLU A 35 -33.15 82.52 23.54
C GLU A 35 -33.38 81.40 24.58
N GLU A 36 -34.49 81.43 25.33
CA GLU A 36 -34.84 80.35 26.28
C GLU A 36 -35.04 79.01 25.57
N THR A 37 -35.55 79.02 24.34
CA THR A 37 -35.68 77.81 23.51
C THR A 37 -34.31 77.23 23.16
N CYS A 38 -33.35 78.08 22.81
CA CYS A 38 -31.99 77.66 22.48
C CYS A 38 -31.23 77.15 23.71
N ASP A 39 -31.32 77.85 24.84
CA ASP A 39 -30.68 77.44 26.09
C ASP A 39 -31.27 76.12 26.63
N ALA A 40 -32.59 75.95 26.58
CA ALA A 40 -33.22 74.69 26.98
C ALA A 40 -32.86 73.53 26.03
N LYS A 41 -32.75 73.80 24.72
CA LYS A 41 -32.25 72.81 23.75
C LYS A 41 -30.82 72.39 24.05
N ASP A 42 -29.93 73.34 24.33
CA ASP A 42 -28.52 73.08 24.63
C ASP A 42 -28.34 72.18 25.86
N VAL A 43 -29.13 72.43 26.92
CA VAL A 43 -29.15 71.58 28.14
C VAL A 43 -29.62 70.16 27.81
N LEU A 44 -30.78 70.02 27.15
CA LEU A 44 -31.34 68.70 26.82
C LEU A 44 -30.44 67.93 25.85
N TRP A 45 -29.77 68.61 24.93
CA TRP A 45 -28.76 68.04 24.03
C TRP A 45 -27.55 67.51 24.81
N GLY A 46 -27.00 68.32 25.72
CA GLY A 46 -25.88 67.90 26.56
C GLY A 46 -26.20 66.66 27.39
N TRP A 47 -27.36 66.64 28.06
CA TRP A 47 -27.81 65.47 28.82
C TRP A 47 -28.02 64.25 27.92
N LEU A 48 -28.62 64.42 26.74
CA LEU A 48 -28.81 63.36 25.75
C LEU A 48 -27.46 62.74 25.32
N HIS A 49 -26.45 63.57 25.06
CA HIS A 49 -25.12 63.10 24.66
C HIS A 49 -24.44 62.30 25.76
N VAL A 50 -24.45 62.80 27.00
CA VAL A 50 -23.86 62.11 28.16
C VAL A 50 -24.44 60.71 28.32
N VAL A 51 -25.78 60.55 28.30
CA VAL A 51 -26.42 59.23 28.52
C VAL A 51 -26.34 58.29 27.33
N ASN A 52 -26.05 58.80 26.13
CA ASN A 52 -25.88 57.99 24.93
C ASN A 52 -24.51 57.33 24.84
N LYS A 53 -23.46 57.92 25.44
CA LYS A 53 -22.09 57.39 25.37
C LYS A 53 -21.99 55.95 25.93
N PRO A 54 -22.51 55.65 27.14
CA PRO A 54 -22.51 54.27 27.64
C PRO A 54 -23.38 53.31 26.80
N ALA A 55 -24.49 53.77 26.22
CA ALA A 55 -25.33 52.94 25.36
C ALA A 55 -24.61 52.49 24.08
N LEU A 56 -23.84 53.38 23.45
CA LEU A 56 -23.02 53.03 22.29
C LEU A 56 -21.93 52.01 22.64
N ARG A 57 -21.26 52.18 23.79
CA ARG A 57 -20.25 51.22 24.26
C ARG A 57 -20.88 49.87 24.63
N ALA A 58 -22.08 49.86 25.19
CA ALA A 58 -22.83 48.63 25.46
C ALA A 58 -23.14 47.86 24.17
N GLU A 59 -23.56 48.52 23.09
CA GLU A 59 -23.75 47.88 21.78
C GLU A 59 -22.46 47.29 21.21
N ALA A 60 -21.32 47.96 21.39
CA ALA A 60 -20.02 47.42 21.00
C ALA A 60 -19.66 46.15 21.81
N VAL A 61 -19.93 46.15 23.13
CA VAL A 61 -19.74 44.96 23.98
C VAL A 61 -20.66 43.81 23.54
N LYS A 62 -21.93 44.08 23.23
CA LYS A 62 -22.87 43.05 22.71
C LYS A 62 -22.34 42.39 21.44
N LYS A 63 -21.80 43.18 20.50
CA LYS A 63 -21.19 42.64 19.29
C LYS A 63 -20.01 41.72 19.63
N ASN A 64 -19.08 42.18 20.46
CA ASN A 64 -17.90 41.41 20.85
C ASN A 64 -18.26 40.11 21.60
N VAL A 65 -19.23 40.17 22.51
CA VAL A 65 -19.75 39.01 23.24
C VAL A 65 -20.39 38.00 22.28
N SER A 66 -21.16 38.46 21.29
CA SER A 66 -21.76 37.60 20.25
C SER A 66 -20.70 36.82 19.47
N GLU A 67 -19.59 37.49 19.11
CA GLU A 67 -18.47 36.84 18.43
C GLU A 67 -17.80 35.77 19.31
N ILE A 68 -17.62 36.03 20.60
CA ILE A 68 -17.09 35.02 21.54
C ILE A 68 -18.04 33.83 21.68
N MET A 69 -19.34 34.06 21.77
CA MET A 69 -20.33 32.97 21.81
C MET A 69 -20.26 32.10 20.56
N GLN A 70 -20.10 32.70 19.38
CA GLN A 70 -19.96 31.92 18.14
C GLN A 70 -18.67 31.09 18.15
N ARG A 71 -17.53 31.68 18.54
CA ARG A 71 -16.26 30.94 18.68
C ARG A 71 -16.37 29.80 19.69
N ALA A 72 -17.08 30.00 20.80
CA ALA A 72 -17.30 28.97 21.81
C ALA A 72 -18.09 27.78 21.23
N ARG A 73 -19.15 28.04 20.44
CA ARG A 73 -19.90 26.98 19.73
C ARG A 73 -19.03 26.22 18.75
N ASP A 74 -18.25 26.92 17.93
CA ASP A 74 -17.34 26.28 16.97
C ASP A 74 -16.30 25.40 17.68
N MET A 75 -15.80 25.83 18.85
CA MET A 75 -14.90 25.04 19.69
C MET A 75 -15.59 23.83 20.30
N ARG A 76 -16.87 23.91 20.69
CA ARG A 76 -17.63 22.74 21.16
C ARG A 76 -17.68 21.67 20.08
N THR A 77 -18.06 22.03 18.86
CA THR A 77 -18.13 21.08 17.74
C THR A 77 -16.76 20.46 17.44
N LYS A 78 -15.67 21.26 17.50
CA LYS A 78 -14.31 20.74 17.36
C LYS A 78 -13.95 19.75 18.49
N ALA A 79 -14.29 20.08 19.73
CA ALA A 79 -14.04 19.24 20.89
C ALA A 79 -14.77 17.89 20.79
N GLU A 80 -16.05 17.89 20.41
CA GLU A 80 -16.86 16.68 20.22
C GLU A 80 -16.28 15.78 19.12
N ASN A 81 -15.86 16.38 17.99
CA ASN A 81 -15.21 15.64 16.90
C ASN A 81 -13.87 15.02 17.34
N LEU A 82 -13.06 15.77 18.08
CA LEU A 82 -11.79 15.26 18.63
C LEU A 82 -12.04 14.15 19.64
N MET A 83 -13.03 14.29 20.52
CA MET A 83 -13.43 13.24 21.45
C MET A 83 -13.76 11.93 20.75
N ALA A 84 -14.63 11.99 19.73
CA ALA A 84 -15.00 10.82 18.96
C ALA A 84 -13.80 10.19 18.22
N LYS A 85 -12.85 11.01 17.75
CA LYS A 85 -11.59 10.51 17.15
C LYS A 85 -10.73 9.81 18.21
N TYR A 86 -10.57 10.40 19.39
CA TYR A 86 -9.69 9.88 20.43
C TYR A 86 -10.22 8.58 21.02
N GLU A 87 -11.53 8.46 21.22
CA GLU A 87 -12.15 7.21 21.66
C GLU A 87 -11.92 6.05 20.68
N LYS A 88 -11.93 6.33 19.37
CA LYS A 88 -11.58 5.32 18.35
C LYS A 88 -10.12 4.87 18.46
N ILE A 89 -9.19 5.82 18.62
CA ILE A 89 -7.76 5.51 18.80
C ILE A 89 -7.56 4.73 20.09
N ARG A 90 -8.21 5.16 21.18
CA ARG A 90 -8.18 4.51 22.48
C ARG A 90 -8.60 3.04 22.38
N ALA A 91 -9.72 2.77 21.72
CA ALA A 91 -10.20 1.39 21.53
C ALA A 91 -9.19 0.51 20.77
N LEU A 92 -8.52 1.06 19.75
CA LEU A 92 -7.45 0.37 19.03
C LEU A 92 -6.25 0.06 19.95
N LEU A 93 -5.82 1.03 20.75
CA LEU A 93 -4.69 0.86 21.67
C LEU A 93 -4.99 -0.16 22.79
N VAL A 94 -6.22 -0.16 23.34
CA VAL A 94 -6.65 -1.15 24.35
C VAL A 94 -6.52 -2.58 23.81
N SER A 95 -6.92 -2.81 22.56
CA SER A 95 -6.82 -4.14 21.93
C SER A 95 -5.39 -4.60 21.64
N THR A 96 -4.41 -3.68 21.65
CA THR A 96 -3.00 -3.96 21.33
C THR A 96 -2.08 -3.92 22.53
N GLY A 97 -2.53 -3.43 23.69
CA GLY A 97 -1.76 -3.41 24.95
C GLY A 97 -0.68 -2.33 25.03
N ASN A 98 -0.80 -1.22 24.28
CA ASN A 98 0.17 -0.12 24.31
C ASN A 98 -0.15 0.88 25.45
N GLU A 99 0.30 0.57 26.67
CA GLU A 99 -0.04 1.34 27.89
C GLU A 99 0.47 2.80 27.88
N GLU A 100 1.67 3.07 27.33
CA GLU A 100 2.26 4.42 27.29
C GLU A 100 1.44 5.36 26.37
N GLU A 101 1.21 4.95 25.12
CA GLU A 101 0.35 5.70 24.20
C GLU A 101 -1.09 5.81 24.73
N LEU A 102 -1.62 4.75 25.35
CA LEU A 102 -2.97 4.76 25.93
C LEU A 102 -3.11 5.85 27.00
N ALA A 103 -2.13 5.99 27.89
CA ALA A 103 -2.13 7.04 28.91
C ALA A 103 -2.13 8.46 28.29
N ILE A 104 -1.42 8.66 27.17
CA ILE A 104 -1.42 9.94 26.43
C ILE A 104 -2.80 10.22 25.82
N ILE A 105 -3.45 9.20 25.25
CA ILE A 105 -4.81 9.36 24.71
C ILE A 105 -5.82 9.66 25.82
N ASP A 106 -5.74 8.98 26.96
CA ASP A 106 -6.59 9.23 28.13
C ASP A 106 -6.41 10.67 28.66
N GLN A 107 -5.17 11.16 28.70
CA GLN A 107 -4.89 12.56 29.03
C GLN A 107 -5.47 13.52 27.99
N GLY A 108 -5.35 13.21 26.69
CA GLY A 108 -5.96 13.99 25.61
C GLY A 108 -7.48 14.07 25.71
N ILE A 109 -8.16 12.97 26.06
CA ILE A 109 -9.60 12.91 26.35
C ILE A 109 -9.94 13.80 27.55
N SER A 110 -9.15 13.73 28.62
CA SER A 110 -9.31 14.59 29.79
C SER A 110 -9.22 16.08 29.43
N ASP A 111 -8.26 16.46 28.58
CA ASP A 111 -8.08 17.85 28.16
C ASP A 111 -9.19 18.35 27.23
N VAL A 112 -9.74 17.48 26.36
CA VAL A 112 -10.95 17.80 25.60
C VAL A 112 -12.16 18.00 26.52
N ASN A 113 -12.33 17.17 27.54
CA ASN A 113 -13.38 17.35 28.55
C ASN A 113 -13.25 18.68 29.31
N LYS A 114 -12.03 19.05 29.72
CA LYS A 114 -11.75 20.36 30.31
C LYS A 114 -12.10 21.49 29.34
N ALA A 115 -11.76 21.36 28.06
CA ALA A 115 -12.10 22.36 27.05
C ALA A 115 -13.62 22.52 26.88
N ILE A 116 -14.39 21.42 26.87
CA ILE A 116 -15.85 21.47 26.83
C ILE A 116 -16.41 22.21 28.05
N ALA A 117 -15.89 21.91 29.25
CA ALA A 117 -16.30 22.62 30.47
C ALA A 117 -16.02 24.13 30.40
N ARG A 118 -14.85 24.54 29.88
CA ARG A 118 -14.49 25.94 29.67
C ARG A 118 -15.34 26.64 28.61
N VAL A 119 -15.69 25.95 27.53
CA VAL A 119 -16.64 26.44 26.52
C VAL A 119 -18.01 26.69 27.13
N ASN A 120 -18.52 25.75 27.92
CA ASN A 120 -19.80 25.91 28.62
C ASN A 120 -19.78 27.11 29.60
N GLN A 121 -18.67 27.28 30.32
CA GLN A 121 -18.45 28.44 31.19
C GLN A 121 -18.42 29.75 30.39
N SER A 122 -17.67 29.81 29.29
CA SER A 122 -17.59 30.98 28.40
C SER A 122 -18.95 31.40 27.86
N GLU A 123 -19.78 30.43 27.45
CA GLU A 123 -21.14 30.72 26.97
C GLU A 123 -22.06 31.25 28.06
N LEU A 124 -22.00 30.69 29.27
CA LEU A 124 -22.80 31.16 30.40
C LEU A 124 -22.44 32.59 30.78
N ILE A 125 -21.13 32.88 30.90
CA ILE A 125 -20.64 34.23 31.21
C ILE A 125 -21.02 35.20 30.09
N SER A 126 -20.87 34.80 28.83
CA SER A 126 -21.27 35.61 27.68
C SER A 126 -22.77 35.95 27.70
N LYS A 127 -23.65 35.02 28.06
CA LYS A 127 -25.09 35.30 28.20
C LYS A 127 -25.37 36.36 29.27
N ASN A 128 -24.69 36.28 30.41
CA ASN A 128 -24.82 37.27 31.48
C ASN A 128 -24.27 38.64 31.06
N ALA A 129 -23.13 38.67 30.36
CA ALA A 129 -22.54 39.89 29.82
C ALA A 129 -23.43 40.57 28.78
N MET A 130 -24.04 39.77 27.89
CA MET A 130 -25.01 40.25 26.89
C MET A 130 -26.19 40.92 27.58
N LYS A 131 -26.78 40.25 28.57
CA LYS A 131 -27.91 40.78 29.32
C LYS A 131 -27.54 42.07 30.06
N ALA A 132 -26.39 42.12 30.72
CA ALA A 132 -25.93 43.34 31.39
C ALA A 132 -25.74 44.52 30.41
N ALA A 133 -25.25 44.25 29.19
CA ALA A 133 -25.13 45.26 28.16
C ALA A 133 -26.51 45.71 27.62
N GLU A 134 -27.46 44.79 27.46
CA GLU A 134 -28.85 45.12 27.10
C GLU A 134 -29.54 45.96 28.18
N ASP A 135 -29.39 45.58 29.45
CA ASP A 135 -29.94 46.30 30.60
C ASP A 135 -29.29 47.70 30.71
N SER A 136 -27.98 47.81 30.45
CA SER A 136 -27.27 49.10 30.34
C SER A 136 -27.90 50.01 29.28
N SER A 137 -28.08 49.51 28.05
CA SER A 137 -28.79 50.26 26.99
C SER A 137 -30.23 50.60 27.38
N GLY A 138 -30.91 49.70 28.11
CA GLY A 138 -32.26 49.90 28.64
C GLY A 138 -32.35 51.06 29.64
N SER A 139 -31.38 51.17 30.56
CA SER A 139 -31.32 52.27 31.53
C SER A 139 -31.20 53.65 30.87
N SER A 140 -30.50 53.76 29.73
CA SER A 140 -30.49 55.02 28.95
C SER A 140 -31.87 55.42 28.42
N THR A 141 -32.77 54.46 28.20
CA THR A 141 -34.15 54.72 27.76
C THR A 141 -34.97 55.46 28.80
N ILE A 142 -34.70 55.22 30.09
CA ILE A 142 -35.34 55.96 31.19
C ILE A 142 -35.02 57.46 31.07
N CYS A 143 -33.76 57.80 30.76
CA CYS A 143 -33.36 59.18 30.52
C CYS A 143 -34.00 59.75 29.24
N PHE A 144 -34.07 58.98 28.16
CA PHE A 144 -34.75 59.42 26.93
C PHE A 144 -36.21 59.81 27.18
N ASN A 145 -36.93 59.02 27.99
CA ASN A 145 -38.29 59.34 28.42
C ASN A 145 -38.35 60.62 29.27
N ALA A 146 -37.40 60.81 30.19
CA ALA A 146 -37.33 62.02 31.02
C ALA A 146 -37.07 63.30 30.19
N LEU A 147 -36.17 63.21 29.21
CA LEU A 147 -35.87 64.29 28.26
C LEU A 147 -37.10 64.66 27.42
N MET A 148 -37.84 63.66 26.94
CA MET A 148 -39.04 63.90 26.14
C MET A 148 -40.19 64.48 26.95
N ARG A 149 -40.33 64.10 28.22
CA ARG A 149 -41.26 64.79 29.15
C ARG A 149 -40.87 66.26 29.35
N ALA A 150 -39.58 66.57 29.46
CA ALA A 150 -39.12 67.96 29.53
C ALA A 150 -39.42 68.71 28.21
N ALA A 151 -39.16 68.10 27.06
CA ALA A 151 -39.48 68.63 25.74
C ALA A 151 -41.00 68.84 25.51
N HIS A 152 -41.85 67.99 26.08
CA HIS A 152 -43.30 68.18 26.08
C HIS A 152 -43.71 69.42 26.88
N VAL A 153 -43.14 69.61 28.07
CA VAL A 153 -43.44 70.78 28.90
C VAL A 153 -42.99 72.07 28.20
N LEU A 154 -41.80 72.06 27.58
CA LEU A 154 -41.22 73.21 26.89
C LEU A 154 -41.93 73.52 25.57
N TRP A 155 -42.12 72.52 24.70
CA TRP A 155 -42.50 72.73 23.30
C TRP A 155 -43.75 71.98 22.86
N LYS A 156 -44.50 71.38 23.80
CA LYS A 156 -45.67 70.54 23.50
C LYS A 156 -45.37 69.40 22.52
N SER A 157 -44.13 68.90 22.52
CA SER A 157 -43.74 67.71 21.77
C SER A 157 -44.43 66.47 22.33
N GLU A 158 -44.51 65.36 21.59
CA GLU A 158 -45.11 64.13 22.12
C GLU A 158 -44.37 63.65 23.38
N ALA A 159 -45.10 63.41 24.47
CA ALA A 159 -44.53 62.99 25.75
C ALA A 159 -44.37 61.47 25.85
N ASP A 160 -45.29 60.73 25.21
CA ASP A 160 -45.42 59.29 25.31
C ASP A 160 -44.98 58.64 23.99
N GLY A 161 -44.08 57.69 24.09
CA GLY A 161 -43.48 57.02 22.93
C GLY A 161 -42.36 56.09 23.32
N ARG A 162 -41.89 55.26 22.37
CA ARG A 162 -40.64 54.50 22.53
C ARG A 162 -39.47 55.38 22.11
N TRP A 163 -38.92 56.10 23.08
CA TRP A 163 -37.84 57.05 22.85
C TRP A 163 -36.48 56.36 22.81
N ASN A 164 -35.68 56.67 21.79
CA ASN A 164 -34.28 56.26 21.66
C ASN A 164 -33.45 57.48 21.28
N TYR A 165 -32.13 57.36 21.28
CA TYR A 165 -31.26 58.50 20.98
C TYR A 165 -31.63 59.20 19.67
N THR A 166 -31.86 58.45 18.59
CA THR A 166 -32.19 59.00 17.27
C THR A 166 -33.52 59.76 17.28
N SER A 167 -34.55 59.22 17.92
CA SER A 167 -35.87 59.87 17.96
C SER A 167 -35.87 61.09 18.88
N VAL A 168 -35.23 61.02 20.05
CA VAL A 168 -35.07 62.19 20.93
C VAL A 168 -34.26 63.27 20.23
N LYS A 169 -33.12 62.91 19.63
CA LYS A 169 -32.28 63.85 18.88
C LYS A 169 -33.07 64.54 17.78
N ALA A 170 -33.84 63.80 16.97
CA ALA A 170 -34.65 64.36 15.90
C ALA A 170 -35.70 65.35 16.43
N THR A 171 -36.37 65.03 17.55
CA THR A 171 -37.32 65.96 18.19
C THR A 171 -36.63 67.22 18.70
N LEU A 172 -35.45 67.11 19.30
CA LEU A 172 -34.68 68.27 19.75
C LEU A 172 -34.16 69.10 18.57
N ASP A 173 -33.78 68.46 17.46
CA ASP A 173 -33.27 69.13 16.25
C ASP A 173 -34.31 70.01 15.56
N GLN A 174 -35.59 69.62 15.60
CA GLN A 174 -36.71 70.38 15.04
C GLN A 174 -37.01 71.70 15.78
N ARG A 175 -36.33 71.98 16.91
CA ARG A 175 -36.56 73.16 17.75
C ARG A 175 -35.40 74.13 17.60
N GLY A 176 -35.71 75.43 17.49
CA GLY A 176 -34.71 76.50 17.47
C GLY A 176 -33.86 76.53 16.20
N ASN A 177 -34.47 76.70 15.03
CA ASN A 177 -33.80 76.78 13.73
C ASN A 177 -32.84 77.98 13.58
N TYR A 178 -32.87 78.90 14.55
CA TYR A 178 -32.11 80.16 14.61
C TYR A 178 -31.21 80.23 15.86
N CYS A 179 -30.93 79.09 16.51
CA CYS A 179 -29.95 79.04 17.58
C CYS A 179 -28.54 79.20 16.98
N GLU A 180 -28.09 80.43 16.79
CA GLU A 180 -26.68 80.73 16.59
C GLU A 180 -25.90 80.11 17.76
N ARG A 181 -24.86 79.34 17.44
CA ARG A 181 -24.12 78.45 18.35
C ARG A 181 -23.59 79.17 19.60
N ARG A 182 -24.43 79.35 20.62
CA ARG A 182 -24.02 79.65 21.99
C ARG A 182 -24.01 78.35 22.79
N TYR A 183 -23.07 77.45 22.45
CA TYR A 183 -22.86 76.22 23.22
C TYR A 183 -22.30 76.56 24.59
N GLY A 184 -23.12 76.42 25.63
CA GLY A 184 -22.71 76.65 27.01
C GLY A 184 -22.60 75.32 27.75
N ILE A 185 -23.73 74.64 27.91
CA ILE A 185 -23.85 73.44 28.72
C ILE A 185 -23.42 72.20 27.95
N SER A 186 -23.87 72.02 26.71
CA SER A 186 -23.52 70.82 25.91
C SER A 186 -22.00 70.70 25.71
N LYS A 187 -21.33 71.81 25.38
CA LYS A 187 -19.88 71.86 25.21
C LYS A 187 -19.13 71.63 26.52
N ILE A 188 -19.55 72.25 27.63
CA ILE A 188 -18.92 72.01 28.94
C ILE A 188 -19.05 70.53 29.33
N LEU A 189 -20.19 69.89 29.07
CA LEU A 189 -20.33 68.46 29.30
C LEU A 189 -19.37 67.67 28.40
N ASP A 190 -19.40 67.88 27.09
CA ASP A 190 -18.54 67.14 26.14
C ASP A 190 -17.04 67.31 26.44
N ASP A 191 -16.58 68.51 26.79
CA ASP A 191 -15.18 68.81 27.09
C ASP A 191 -14.71 68.15 28.41
N ASN A 192 -15.61 67.95 29.39
CA ASN A 192 -15.25 67.48 30.74
C ASN A 192 -15.53 65.99 31.02
N ILE A 193 -16.38 65.32 30.23
CA ILE A 193 -16.68 63.89 30.44
C ILE A 193 -15.61 62.94 29.89
N GLY A 194 -14.80 63.39 28.92
CA GLY A 194 -13.75 62.57 28.29
C GLY A 194 -14.28 61.43 27.41
N ASN A 195 -13.37 60.65 26.81
CA ASN A 195 -13.72 59.53 25.94
C ASN A 195 -13.98 58.25 26.76
N ILE A 196 -15.24 57.81 26.80
CA ILE A 196 -15.63 56.59 27.52
C ILE A 196 -14.88 55.36 27.03
N ASP A 197 -14.50 55.26 25.75
CA ASP A 197 -13.88 54.05 25.20
C ASP A 197 -12.40 53.89 25.60
N ALA A 198 -11.72 55.01 25.88
CA ALA A 198 -10.29 55.03 26.21
C ALA A 198 -10.02 55.11 27.73
N MET A 199 -11.05 55.35 28.53
CA MET A 199 -10.94 55.61 29.96
C MET A 199 -11.58 54.49 30.79
N ASN A 200 -11.16 54.39 32.05
CA ASN A 200 -11.82 53.54 33.03
C ASN A 200 -13.29 53.96 33.22
N LEU A 201 -14.21 53.00 33.29
CA LEU A 201 -15.65 53.29 33.37
C LEU A 201 -16.05 54.00 34.68
N THR A 202 -15.43 53.65 35.80
CA THR A 202 -15.65 54.32 37.09
C THR A 202 -15.16 55.77 37.04
N GLU A 203 -14.01 56.01 36.41
CA GLU A 203 -13.47 57.35 36.21
C GLU A 203 -14.37 58.19 35.29
N TRP A 204 -14.81 57.61 34.17
CA TRP A 204 -15.77 58.26 33.27
C TRP A 204 -17.08 58.60 33.99
N ARG A 205 -17.63 57.68 34.78
CA ARG A 205 -18.84 57.91 35.61
C ARG A 205 -18.65 59.11 36.54
N ASN A 206 -17.53 59.16 37.26
CA ASN A 206 -17.25 60.24 38.21
C ASN A 206 -17.09 61.59 37.49
N ASN A 207 -16.39 61.62 36.36
CA ASN A 207 -16.24 62.83 35.53
C ASN A 207 -17.60 63.29 34.96
N ALA A 208 -18.41 62.37 34.46
CA ALA A 208 -19.75 62.66 33.95
C ALA A 208 -20.68 63.20 35.04
N LEU A 209 -20.69 62.59 36.23
CA LEU A 209 -21.49 63.07 37.36
C LEU A 209 -21.05 64.45 37.83
N ARG A 210 -19.74 64.68 37.96
CA ARG A 210 -19.20 66.01 38.32
C ARG A 210 -19.57 67.07 37.30
N ALA A 211 -19.40 66.78 36.00
CA ALA A 211 -19.77 67.71 34.94
C ALA A 211 -21.29 68.01 34.94
N LEU A 212 -22.13 67.00 35.24
CA LEU A 212 -23.58 67.19 35.42
C LEU A 212 -23.94 67.99 36.68
N ASP A 213 -23.19 67.87 37.78
CA ASP A 213 -23.33 68.71 38.98
C ASP A 213 -22.97 70.17 38.67
N GLU A 214 -21.77 70.42 38.14
CA GLU A 214 -21.27 71.76 37.83
C GLU A 214 -22.16 72.51 36.84
N THR A 215 -22.59 71.84 35.77
CA THR A 215 -23.50 72.44 34.79
C THR A 215 -24.88 72.69 35.37
N TYR A 216 -25.40 71.80 36.22
CA TYR A 216 -26.69 72.01 36.87
C TYR A 216 -26.65 73.16 37.88
N ASP A 217 -25.59 73.31 38.65
CA ASP A 217 -25.43 74.44 39.58
C ASP A 217 -25.38 75.79 38.84
N SER A 218 -24.73 75.82 37.67
CA SER A 218 -24.76 76.99 36.77
C SER A 218 -26.16 77.26 36.19
N ILE A 219 -26.94 76.22 35.86
CA ILE A 219 -28.31 76.35 35.35
C ILE A 219 -29.26 76.84 36.44
N LYS A 220 -29.14 76.27 37.65
CA LYS A 220 -29.99 76.55 38.81
C LYS A 220 -29.80 77.97 39.34
N SER A 221 -28.57 78.46 39.39
CA SER A 221 -28.23 79.80 39.90
C SER A 221 -28.64 80.94 38.97
N ASN A 222 -28.84 80.66 37.68
CA ASN A 222 -29.20 81.67 36.68
C ASN A 222 -30.71 81.62 36.35
N GLU A 223 -31.52 82.18 37.24
CA GLU A 223 -32.98 82.11 37.16
C GLU A 223 -33.60 82.83 35.96
N THR A 224 -32.88 83.83 35.42
CA THR A 224 -33.34 84.67 34.31
C THR A 224 -33.03 84.05 32.95
N LYS A 225 -31.99 83.23 32.85
CA LYS A 225 -31.55 82.63 31.58
C LYS A 225 -32.25 81.30 31.28
N TYR A 226 -32.46 80.46 32.30
CA TYR A 226 -32.95 79.09 32.10
C TYR A 226 -34.41 78.88 32.54
N HIS A 227 -35.18 78.20 31.70
CA HIS A 227 -36.58 77.87 31.99
C HIS A 227 -36.70 76.96 33.24
N PRO A 228 -37.72 77.12 34.11
CA PRO A 228 -37.91 76.30 35.31
C PRO A 228 -37.87 74.78 35.08
N THR A 229 -38.33 74.29 33.93
CA THR A 229 -38.31 72.86 33.58
C THR A 229 -36.90 72.24 33.58
N VAL A 230 -35.88 72.97 33.10
CA VAL A 230 -34.49 72.48 33.09
C VAL A 230 -33.76 72.78 34.39
N ARG A 231 -34.32 73.67 35.23
CA ARG A 231 -33.87 73.93 36.61
C ARG A 231 -34.44 72.94 37.63
N ASP A 232 -35.41 72.11 37.23
CA ASP A 232 -36.06 71.14 38.12
C ASP A 232 -35.04 70.09 38.63
N PRO A 233 -34.80 70.02 39.96
CA PRO A 233 -33.84 69.06 40.54
C PRO A 233 -34.24 67.61 40.29
N ASP A 234 -35.52 67.31 40.10
CA ASP A 234 -35.97 65.95 39.82
C ASP A 234 -35.50 65.50 38.42
N LYS A 235 -35.37 66.43 37.45
CA LYS A 235 -34.94 66.11 36.07
C LYS A 235 -33.47 65.77 35.97
N ILE A 236 -32.61 66.55 36.63
CA ILE A 236 -31.17 66.24 36.65
C ILE A 236 -30.88 64.99 37.48
N ARG A 237 -31.68 64.71 38.53
CA ARG A 237 -31.56 63.47 39.31
C ARG A 237 -31.79 62.24 38.43
N ASP A 238 -32.81 62.27 37.57
CA ASP A 238 -33.10 61.17 36.63
C ASP A 238 -31.93 60.95 35.65
N VAL A 239 -31.29 62.03 35.16
CA VAL A 239 -30.11 61.94 34.28
C VAL A 239 -28.91 61.35 35.01
N LYS A 240 -28.61 61.82 36.23
CA LYS A 240 -27.50 61.31 37.06
C LYS A 240 -27.69 59.84 37.42
N GLN A 241 -28.91 59.46 37.80
CA GLN A 241 -29.24 58.06 38.09
C GLN A 241 -29.07 57.18 36.85
N ALA A 242 -29.53 57.62 35.68
CA ALA A 242 -29.31 56.88 34.44
C ALA A 242 -27.82 56.70 34.12
N VAL A 243 -26.98 57.74 34.31
CA VAL A 243 -25.53 57.60 34.14
C VAL A 243 -24.95 56.58 35.12
N GLN A 244 -25.35 56.61 36.40
CA GLN A 244 -24.89 55.64 37.40
C GLN A 244 -25.29 54.21 37.05
N ASP A 245 -26.57 53.99 36.74
CA ASP A 245 -27.11 52.66 36.46
C ASP A 245 -26.53 52.09 35.18
N THR A 246 -26.52 52.87 34.10
CA THR A 246 -25.98 52.44 32.81
C THR A 246 -24.50 52.11 32.90
N VAL A 247 -23.67 52.94 33.55
CA VAL A 247 -22.24 52.66 33.65
C VAL A 247 -21.97 51.45 34.55
N SER A 248 -22.70 51.27 35.65
CA SER A 248 -22.51 50.12 36.54
C SER A 248 -22.85 48.80 35.86
N LEU A 249 -23.92 48.77 35.04
CA LEU A 249 -24.27 47.60 34.22
C LEU A 249 -23.26 47.37 33.09
N LEU A 250 -22.74 48.44 32.49
CA LEU A 250 -21.69 48.35 31.47
C LEU A 250 -20.37 47.80 32.05
N GLU A 251 -20.01 48.15 33.29
CA GLU A 251 -18.86 47.57 34.01
C GLU A 251 -18.99 46.05 34.13
N VAL A 252 -20.17 45.56 34.54
CA VAL A 252 -20.47 44.12 34.60
C VAL A 252 -20.37 43.47 33.22
N ALA A 253 -20.90 44.13 32.17
CA ALA A 253 -20.85 43.61 30.81
C ALA A 253 -19.41 43.50 30.27
N VAL A 254 -18.58 44.52 30.49
CA VAL A 254 -17.17 44.53 30.08
C VAL A 254 -16.39 43.45 30.84
N GLN A 255 -16.57 43.33 32.15
CA GLN A 255 -15.91 42.29 32.94
C GLN A 255 -16.34 40.88 32.49
N GLY A 256 -17.63 40.68 32.22
CA GLY A 256 -18.14 39.40 31.70
C GLY A 256 -17.57 39.07 30.32
N PHE A 257 -17.42 40.05 29.43
CA PHE A 257 -16.76 39.86 28.14
C PHE A 257 -15.30 39.41 28.30
N GLU A 258 -14.55 40.04 29.20
CA GLU A 258 -13.14 39.68 29.44
C GLU A 258 -12.99 38.24 29.96
N LEU A 259 -13.80 37.87 30.96
CA LEU A 259 -13.81 36.51 31.52
C LEU A 259 -14.27 35.45 30.51
N SER A 260 -15.26 35.76 29.66
CA SER A 260 -15.71 34.82 28.64
C SER A 260 -14.66 34.60 27.56
N ARG A 261 -13.92 35.67 27.19
CA ARG A 261 -12.77 35.61 26.28
C ARG A 261 -11.63 34.77 26.85
N GLU A 262 -11.30 34.94 28.13
CA GLU A 262 -10.28 34.13 28.80
C GLU A 262 -10.64 32.63 28.80
N ALA A 263 -11.86 32.28 29.22
CA ALA A 263 -12.33 30.91 29.21
C ALA A 263 -12.34 30.28 27.80
N ALA A 264 -12.70 31.07 26.78
CA ALA A 264 -12.64 30.63 25.38
C ALA A 264 -11.19 30.38 24.93
N ASN A 265 -10.24 31.23 25.31
CA ASN A 265 -8.83 31.06 24.98
C ASN A 265 -8.21 29.84 25.67
N GLU A 266 -8.54 29.59 26.94
CA GLU A 266 -8.12 28.37 27.64
C GLU A 266 -8.64 27.11 26.95
N ALA A 267 -9.92 27.10 26.55
CA ALA A 267 -10.50 25.98 25.82
C ALA A 267 -9.74 25.72 24.50
N ARG A 268 -9.43 26.77 23.74
CA ARG A 268 -8.63 26.67 22.50
C ARG A 268 -7.27 26.05 22.76
N ASN A 269 -6.54 26.53 23.76
CA ASN A 269 -5.21 26.03 24.10
C ASN A 269 -5.23 24.56 24.50
N ASN A 270 -6.24 24.14 25.29
CA ASN A 270 -6.41 22.74 25.67
C ASN A 270 -6.69 21.85 24.45
N LEU A 271 -7.54 22.28 23.51
CA LEU A 271 -7.82 21.53 22.28
C LEU A 271 -6.59 21.43 21.36
N GLU A 272 -5.82 22.52 21.21
CA GLU A 272 -4.60 22.53 20.41
C GLU A 272 -3.53 21.61 21.02
N HIS A 273 -3.36 21.66 22.35
CA HIS A 273 -2.45 20.78 23.07
C HIS A 273 -2.85 19.31 22.91
N ALA A 274 -4.12 18.96 23.20
CA ALA A 274 -4.66 17.62 23.07
C ALA A 274 -4.47 17.07 21.65
N SER A 275 -4.77 17.89 20.63
CA SER A 275 -4.58 17.54 19.21
C SER A 275 -3.14 17.19 18.88
N LYS A 276 -2.19 17.99 19.36
CA LYS A 276 -0.77 17.76 19.12
C LYS A 276 -0.27 16.48 19.78
N VAL A 277 -0.58 16.27 21.07
CA VAL A 277 -0.07 15.12 21.83
C VAL A 277 -0.71 13.80 21.38
N VAL A 278 -2.02 13.80 21.12
CA VAL A 278 -2.72 12.60 20.63
C VAL A 278 -2.25 12.23 19.23
N LYS A 279 -2.06 13.21 18.33
CA LYS A 279 -1.54 12.91 16.99
C LYS A 279 -0.12 12.33 17.05
N ALA A 280 0.72 12.81 17.96
CA ALA A 280 2.06 12.24 18.15
C ALA A 280 2.00 10.79 18.67
N ALA A 281 1.11 10.49 19.63
CA ALA A 281 0.90 9.14 20.13
C ALA A 281 0.31 8.20 19.06
N GLU A 282 -0.67 8.67 18.28
CA GLU A 282 -1.24 7.96 17.12
C GLU A 282 -0.14 7.58 16.12
N ASN A 283 0.72 8.54 15.77
CA ASN A 283 1.85 8.29 14.87
C ASN A 283 2.88 7.33 15.48
N SER A 284 3.20 7.44 16.77
CA SER A 284 4.11 6.50 17.46
C SER A 284 3.60 5.06 17.36
N PHE A 285 2.32 4.85 17.67
CA PHE A 285 1.67 3.55 17.57
C PHE A 285 1.69 3.00 16.13
N LEU A 286 1.26 3.81 15.16
CA LEU A 286 1.25 3.40 13.75
C LEU A 286 2.66 3.09 13.24
N ALA A 287 3.66 3.88 13.62
CA ALA A 287 5.05 3.63 13.27
C ALA A 287 5.57 2.31 13.85
N SER A 288 5.21 1.98 15.08
CA SER A 288 5.55 0.69 15.70
C SER A 288 4.95 -0.48 14.93
N VAL A 289 3.64 -0.43 14.64
CA VAL A 289 2.94 -1.49 13.91
C VAL A 289 3.48 -1.64 12.48
N ASN A 290 3.56 -0.53 11.74
CA ASN A 290 4.03 -0.55 10.36
C ASN A 290 5.51 -0.91 10.25
N GLY A 291 6.34 -0.41 11.16
CA GLY A 291 7.76 -0.72 11.23
C GLY A 291 8.00 -2.22 11.47
N LYS A 292 7.22 -2.85 12.35
CA LYS A 292 7.28 -4.31 12.55
C LYS A 292 6.97 -5.07 11.27
N VAL A 293 5.85 -4.75 10.60
CA VAL A 293 5.44 -5.41 9.35
C VAL A 293 6.50 -5.21 8.25
N PHE A 294 7.03 -4.00 8.13
CA PHE A 294 8.12 -3.71 7.20
C PHE A 294 9.35 -4.58 7.47
N CYS A 295 9.79 -4.68 8.73
CA CYS A 295 10.92 -5.53 9.11
C CYS A 295 10.70 -7.02 8.82
N GLU A 296 9.48 -7.53 9.02
CA GLU A 296 9.13 -8.90 8.64
C GLU A 296 9.28 -9.11 7.12
N ILE A 297 8.81 -8.16 6.31
CA ILE A 297 8.91 -8.23 4.84
C ILE A 297 10.38 -8.16 4.38
N VAL A 298 11.20 -7.29 4.97
CA VAL A 298 12.63 -7.19 4.67
C VAL A 298 13.34 -8.54 4.90
N VAL A 299 13.00 -9.24 5.97
CA VAL A 299 13.56 -10.56 6.28
C VAL A 299 13.10 -11.60 5.28
N GLN A 300 11.81 -11.61 4.92
CA GLN A 300 11.29 -12.51 3.90
C GLN A 300 11.93 -12.25 2.54
N PHE A 301 12.15 -10.98 2.19
CA PHE A 301 12.89 -10.60 0.99
C PHE A 301 14.30 -11.19 1.00
N SER A 302 15.07 -11.00 2.08
CA SER A 302 16.44 -11.55 2.15
C SER A 302 16.47 -13.08 2.07
N LYS A 303 15.47 -13.78 2.62
CA LYS A 303 15.32 -15.24 2.48
C LYS A 303 15.02 -15.64 1.04
N SER A 304 14.04 -15.00 0.41
CA SER A 304 13.64 -15.26 -0.98
C SER A 304 14.76 -14.96 -1.96
N GLU A 305 15.52 -13.89 -1.75
CA GLU A 305 16.69 -13.52 -2.55
C GLU A 305 17.77 -14.62 -2.51
N ARG A 306 18.18 -15.07 -1.31
CA ARG A 306 19.17 -16.14 -1.15
C ARG A 306 18.69 -17.46 -1.77
N ARG A 307 17.43 -17.80 -1.56
CA ARG A 307 16.83 -19.01 -2.14
C ARG A 307 16.84 -18.94 -3.67
N MET A 308 16.37 -17.85 -4.25
CA MET A 308 16.34 -17.67 -5.70
C MET A 308 17.73 -17.68 -6.33
N LYS A 309 18.76 -17.17 -5.64
CA LYS A 309 20.15 -17.32 -6.07
C LYS A 309 20.56 -18.80 -6.16
N THR A 310 20.26 -19.57 -5.11
CA THR A 310 20.53 -21.03 -5.08
C THR A 310 19.78 -21.77 -6.19
N VAL A 311 18.50 -21.46 -6.39
CA VAL A 311 17.69 -22.03 -7.46
C VAL A 311 18.28 -21.72 -8.83
N LYS A 312 18.71 -20.47 -9.07
CA LYS A 312 19.35 -20.08 -10.33
C LYS A 312 20.61 -20.89 -10.61
N ASP A 313 21.45 -21.07 -9.60
CA ASP A 313 22.68 -21.87 -9.73
C ASP A 313 22.36 -23.34 -10.04
N ASN A 314 21.36 -23.92 -9.37
CA ASN A 314 20.89 -25.28 -9.65
C ASN A 314 20.32 -25.43 -11.07
N VAL A 315 19.51 -24.46 -11.55
CA VAL A 315 19.00 -24.48 -12.93
C VAL A 315 20.14 -24.45 -13.94
N ASN A 316 21.17 -23.63 -13.71
CA ASN A 316 22.31 -23.55 -14.62
C ASN A 316 23.07 -24.89 -14.70
N ASN A 317 23.28 -25.55 -13.55
CA ASN A 317 23.91 -26.87 -13.50
C ASN A 317 23.07 -27.93 -14.23
N GLU A 318 21.77 -28.00 -13.96
CA GLU A 318 20.88 -28.97 -14.62
C GLU A 318 20.73 -28.69 -16.12
N LYS A 319 20.79 -27.42 -16.53
CA LYS A 319 20.81 -27.06 -17.96
C LYS A 319 22.05 -27.62 -18.64
N GLN A 320 23.21 -27.49 -18.02
CA GLN A 320 24.45 -28.06 -18.55
C GLN A 320 24.38 -29.59 -18.61
N ASN A 321 23.87 -30.25 -17.57
CA ASN A 321 23.69 -31.70 -17.54
C ASN A 321 22.74 -32.19 -18.65
N ALA A 322 21.59 -31.54 -18.82
CA ALA A 322 20.65 -31.88 -19.88
C ALA A 322 21.25 -31.67 -21.27
N GLY A 323 22.03 -30.60 -21.48
CA GLY A 323 22.77 -30.37 -22.72
C GLY A 323 23.78 -31.49 -23.01
N ASN A 324 24.59 -31.87 -22.02
CA ASN A 324 25.54 -32.97 -22.15
C ASN A 324 24.84 -34.32 -22.48
N ALA A 325 23.68 -34.57 -21.87
CA ALA A 325 22.88 -35.76 -22.14
C ALA A 325 22.35 -35.79 -23.58
N VAL A 326 21.97 -34.62 -24.15
CA VAL A 326 21.59 -34.49 -25.56
C VAL A 326 22.77 -34.83 -26.46
N ASP A 327 23.93 -34.21 -26.23
CA ASP A 327 25.13 -34.42 -27.05
C ASP A 327 25.57 -35.89 -27.05
N ASN A 328 25.60 -36.52 -25.87
CA ASN A 328 25.97 -37.93 -25.75
C ASN A 328 24.92 -38.86 -26.38
N SER A 329 23.63 -38.57 -26.22
CA SER A 329 22.55 -39.36 -26.84
C SER A 329 22.62 -39.30 -28.37
N ASN A 330 22.86 -38.12 -28.94
CA ASN A 330 23.00 -37.93 -30.38
C ASN A 330 24.20 -38.71 -30.93
N ARG A 331 25.36 -38.62 -30.26
CA ARG A 331 26.55 -39.39 -30.66
C ARG A 331 26.30 -40.90 -30.62
N VAL A 332 25.70 -41.41 -29.54
CA VAL A 332 25.37 -42.84 -29.45
C VAL A 332 24.37 -43.25 -30.53
N HIS A 333 23.40 -42.41 -30.84
CA HIS A 333 22.44 -42.67 -31.91
C HIS A 333 23.10 -42.77 -33.29
N GLU A 334 24.10 -41.92 -33.58
CA GLU A 334 24.93 -42.03 -34.79
C GLU A 334 25.75 -43.33 -34.83
N ASP A 335 26.40 -43.69 -33.71
CA ASP A 335 27.18 -44.93 -33.59
C ASP A 335 26.29 -46.17 -33.79
N VAL A 336 25.10 -46.18 -33.20
CA VAL A 336 24.10 -47.26 -33.34
C VAL A 336 23.62 -47.36 -34.77
N ASN A 337 23.38 -46.24 -35.46
CA ASN A 337 23.01 -46.25 -36.88
C ASN A 337 24.13 -46.79 -37.76
N ALA A 338 25.39 -46.48 -37.46
CA ALA A 338 26.54 -47.06 -38.15
C ALA A 338 26.62 -48.59 -37.90
N ALA A 339 26.42 -49.04 -36.66
CA ALA A 339 26.37 -50.46 -36.33
C ALA A 339 25.19 -51.17 -37.03
N TYR A 340 24.02 -50.53 -37.10
CA TYR A 340 22.84 -51.02 -37.81
C TYR A 340 23.12 -51.24 -39.30
N LYS A 341 23.74 -50.25 -39.97
CA LYS A 341 24.16 -50.37 -41.37
C LYS A 341 25.14 -51.53 -41.56
N LEU A 342 26.18 -51.64 -40.72
CA LEU A 342 27.15 -52.73 -40.79
C LEU A 342 26.50 -54.11 -40.63
N VAL A 343 25.59 -54.26 -39.66
CA VAL A 343 24.86 -55.52 -39.43
C VAL A 343 24.03 -55.88 -40.65
N ASN A 344 23.29 -54.91 -41.22
CA ASN A 344 22.47 -55.14 -42.41
C ASN A 344 23.32 -55.46 -43.65
N ASP A 345 24.40 -54.72 -43.91
CA ASP A 345 25.31 -54.98 -45.04
C ASP A 345 25.88 -56.40 -45.00
N VAL A 346 26.32 -56.86 -43.81
CA VAL A 346 26.83 -58.22 -43.65
C VAL A 346 25.70 -59.24 -43.79
N THR A 347 24.52 -58.95 -43.23
CA THR A 347 23.33 -59.79 -43.38
C THR A 347 22.97 -60.00 -44.84
N GLU A 348 22.91 -58.92 -45.62
CA GLU A 348 22.60 -58.95 -47.05
C GLU A 348 23.67 -59.72 -47.83
N ARG A 349 24.96 -59.49 -47.57
CA ARG A 349 26.06 -60.25 -48.21
C ARG A 349 26.03 -61.74 -47.88
N LEU A 350 25.58 -62.12 -46.69
CA LEU A 350 25.39 -63.52 -46.32
C LEU A 350 24.17 -64.14 -47.02
N HIS A 351 23.19 -63.35 -47.45
CA HIS A 351 22.02 -63.79 -48.23
C HIS A 351 22.24 -63.74 -49.75
N GLY A 352 23.03 -62.79 -50.24
CA GLY A 352 23.27 -62.53 -51.66
C GLY A 352 24.55 -63.18 -52.18
N GLY A 353 24.42 -64.35 -52.84
CA GLY A 353 25.39 -64.83 -53.84
C GLY A 353 26.11 -66.16 -53.53
N HIS A 354 25.66 -67.21 -54.24
CA HIS A 354 26.38 -68.43 -54.67
C HIS A 354 27.17 -69.32 -53.68
N LEU A 355 27.21 -69.01 -52.38
CA LEU A 355 27.84 -69.87 -51.36
C LEU A 355 26.84 -70.81 -50.69
N THR A 356 26.22 -71.70 -51.47
CA THR A 356 25.66 -72.94 -50.91
C THR A 356 26.84 -73.87 -50.62
N PRO A 357 27.15 -74.25 -49.36
CA PRO A 357 26.17 -74.73 -48.40
C PRO A 357 26.52 -74.48 -46.91
N ILE A 358 25.99 -73.46 -46.20
CA ILE A 358 25.71 -73.59 -44.74
C ILE A 358 24.45 -72.78 -44.33
N PRO A 359 23.24 -73.26 -44.63
CA PRO A 359 21.99 -72.56 -44.26
C PRO A 359 21.75 -72.51 -42.74
N MET A 360 22.27 -73.49 -42.00
CA MET A 360 21.92 -73.71 -40.58
C MET A 360 22.66 -72.78 -39.59
N LEU A 361 23.83 -72.25 -39.95
CA LEU A 361 24.58 -71.30 -39.10
C LEU A 361 24.15 -69.85 -39.32
N ALA A 362 23.67 -69.51 -40.52
CA ALA A 362 23.22 -68.17 -40.86
C ALA A 362 21.88 -67.80 -40.19
N GLY A 363 20.88 -68.68 -40.20
CA GLY A 363 19.52 -68.33 -39.75
C GLY A 363 19.40 -67.89 -38.27
N THR A 364 20.02 -68.63 -37.35
CA THR A 364 19.88 -68.35 -35.90
C THR A 364 20.71 -67.13 -35.47
N TYR A 365 21.95 -67.01 -35.93
CA TYR A 365 22.82 -65.88 -35.59
C TYR A 365 22.36 -64.58 -36.24
N ASN A 366 21.82 -64.64 -37.45
CA ASN A 366 21.30 -63.47 -38.14
C ASN A 366 20.09 -62.88 -37.38
N SER A 367 19.10 -63.71 -37.00
CA SER A 367 17.92 -63.23 -36.26
C SER A 367 18.25 -62.58 -34.90
N ILE A 368 19.24 -63.12 -34.16
CA ILE A 368 19.70 -62.59 -32.87
C ILE A 368 20.41 -61.25 -33.06
N THR A 369 21.22 -61.12 -34.12
CA THR A 369 22.03 -59.94 -34.39
C THR A 369 21.19 -58.77 -34.90
N THR A 370 20.26 -59.03 -35.84
CA THR A 370 19.31 -58.00 -36.33
C THR A 370 18.37 -57.53 -35.21
N ARG A 371 17.90 -58.43 -34.34
CA ARG A 371 17.08 -58.07 -33.18
C ARG A 371 17.85 -57.23 -32.16
N SER A 372 19.13 -57.53 -31.93
CA SER A 372 19.97 -56.78 -30.97
C SER A 372 20.21 -55.35 -31.43
N VAL A 373 20.48 -55.15 -32.73
CA VAL A 373 20.70 -53.79 -33.26
C VAL A 373 19.41 -52.98 -33.42
N SER A 374 18.26 -53.64 -33.66
CA SER A 374 16.95 -52.98 -33.58
C SER A 374 16.67 -52.45 -32.17
N LYS A 375 16.90 -53.28 -31.14
CA LYS A 375 16.76 -52.85 -29.74
C LYS A 375 17.72 -51.72 -29.37
N ALA A 376 18.95 -51.75 -29.91
CA ALA A 376 19.90 -50.66 -29.74
C ALA A 376 19.36 -49.34 -30.34
N SER A 377 18.75 -49.41 -31.54
CA SER A 377 18.14 -48.25 -32.21
C SER A 377 16.97 -47.68 -31.41
N ASP A 378 16.09 -48.55 -30.90
CA ASP A 378 14.97 -48.13 -30.05
C ASP A 378 15.46 -47.45 -28.76
N ALA A 379 16.47 -48.03 -28.09
CA ALA A 379 17.09 -47.46 -26.90
C ALA A 379 17.77 -46.11 -27.18
N ALA A 380 18.48 -45.99 -28.31
CA ALA A 380 19.10 -44.74 -28.73
C ALA A 380 18.07 -43.65 -29.04
N SER A 381 17.00 -44.00 -29.76
CA SER A 381 15.90 -43.08 -30.07
C SER A 381 15.20 -42.59 -28.79
N ASN A 382 14.94 -43.50 -27.85
CA ASN A 382 14.38 -43.16 -26.54
C ASN A 382 15.31 -42.26 -25.72
N SER A 383 16.63 -42.47 -25.82
CA SER A 383 17.65 -41.61 -25.20
C SER A 383 17.59 -40.19 -25.73
N VAL A 384 17.63 -40.02 -27.06
CA VAL A 384 17.58 -38.71 -27.73
C VAL A 384 16.29 -37.96 -27.37
N ARG A 385 15.15 -38.65 -27.42
CA ARG A 385 13.85 -38.06 -27.05
C ARG A 385 13.85 -37.59 -25.60
N SER A 386 14.26 -38.44 -24.66
CA SER A 386 14.26 -38.12 -23.24
C SER A 386 15.21 -36.96 -22.90
N ALA A 387 16.41 -36.94 -23.51
CA ALA A 387 17.36 -35.85 -23.33
C ALA A 387 16.83 -34.53 -23.90
N SER A 388 16.19 -34.57 -25.07
CA SER A 388 15.60 -33.38 -25.70
C SER A 388 14.43 -32.80 -24.90
N GLU A 389 13.57 -33.67 -24.34
CA GLU A 389 12.49 -33.28 -23.44
C GLU A 389 13.04 -32.64 -22.15
N ALA A 390 14.05 -33.25 -21.52
CA ALA A 390 14.69 -32.69 -20.34
C ALA A 390 15.31 -31.30 -20.61
N ASN A 391 15.99 -31.15 -21.75
CA ASN A 391 16.58 -29.88 -22.18
C ASN A 391 15.51 -28.81 -22.52
N THR A 392 14.35 -29.21 -23.03
CA THR A 392 13.24 -28.27 -23.27
C THR A 392 12.68 -27.75 -21.95
N ILE A 393 12.38 -28.66 -21.01
CA ILE A 393 11.82 -28.33 -19.70
C ILE A 393 12.78 -27.42 -18.91
N VAL A 394 14.08 -27.70 -18.90
CA VAL A 394 15.04 -26.87 -18.15
C VAL A 394 15.17 -25.45 -18.71
N ASN A 395 15.03 -25.27 -20.04
CA ASN A 395 14.99 -23.95 -20.65
C ASN A 395 13.72 -23.16 -20.26
N GLU A 396 12.57 -23.82 -20.18
CA GLU A 396 11.34 -23.18 -19.67
C GLU A 396 11.48 -22.78 -18.19
N ILE A 397 12.07 -23.66 -17.38
CA ILE A 397 12.37 -23.37 -15.96
C ILE A 397 13.30 -22.14 -15.85
N GLN A 398 14.31 -22.03 -16.72
CA GLN A 398 15.22 -20.89 -16.72
C GLN A 398 14.48 -19.57 -16.98
N GLN A 399 13.50 -19.55 -17.90
CA GLN A 399 12.66 -18.36 -18.11
C GLN A 399 11.83 -18.02 -16.87
N LYS A 400 11.25 -19.03 -16.20
CA LYS A 400 10.51 -18.82 -14.95
C LYS A 400 11.40 -18.23 -13.85
N VAL A 401 12.63 -18.72 -13.69
CA VAL A 401 13.61 -18.16 -12.74
C VAL A 401 13.89 -16.69 -13.06
N LYS A 402 14.09 -16.35 -14.34
CA LYS A 402 14.32 -14.96 -14.75
C LYS A 402 13.15 -14.05 -14.36
N THR A 403 11.91 -14.46 -14.66
CA THR A 403 10.71 -13.70 -14.27
C THR A 403 10.60 -13.53 -12.76
N GLN A 404 10.91 -14.55 -11.96
CA GLN A 404 10.89 -14.42 -10.49
C GLN A 404 12.00 -13.47 -9.98
N HIS A 405 13.14 -13.43 -10.65
CA HIS A 405 14.23 -12.50 -10.31
C HIS A 405 13.82 -11.04 -10.58
N GLU A 406 13.17 -10.78 -11.71
CA GLU A 406 12.62 -9.44 -12.03
C GLU A 406 11.57 -8.99 -11.00
N LEU A 407 10.75 -9.92 -10.48
CA LEU A 407 9.81 -9.61 -9.39
C LEU A 407 10.55 -9.28 -8.08
N LEU A 408 11.62 -10.02 -7.75
CA LEU A 408 12.46 -9.71 -6.58
C LEU A 408 13.10 -8.31 -6.68
N GLU A 409 13.62 -7.93 -7.85
CA GLU A 409 14.20 -6.59 -8.07
C GLU A 409 13.16 -5.47 -7.87
N ARG A 410 11.92 -5.70 -8.31
CA ARG A 410 10.81 -4.76 -8.04
C ARG A 410 10.52 -4.64 -6.56
N VAL A 411 10.46 -5.76 -5.84
CA VAL A 411 10.28 -5.77 -4.37
C VAL A 411 11.42 -5.01 -3.69
N GLN A 412 12.67 -5.25 -4.10
CA GLN A 412 13.84 -4.55 -3.57
C GLN A 412 13.73 -3.04 -3.74
N THR A 413 13.34 -2.58 -4.93
CA THR A 413 13.18 -1.16 -5.24
C THR A 413 12.12 -0.51 -4.33
N GLN A 414 10.97 -1.16 -4.15
CA GLN A 414 9.90 -0.66 -3.27
C GLN A 414 10.33 -0.65 -1.80
N LEU A 415 11.05 -1.68 -1.35
CA LEU A 415 11.59 -1.73 -0.01
C LEU A 415 12.62 -0.62 0.24
N ALA A 416 13.51 -0.33 -0.73
CA ALA A 416 14.50 0.74 -0.62
C ALA A 416 13.84 2.12 -0.43
N VAL A 417 12.81 2.42 -1.22
CA VAL A 417 12.05 3.69 -1.11
C VAL A 417 11.42 3.84 0.29
N MET A 418 10.88 2.76 0.85
CA MET A 418 10.35 2.77 2.22
C MET A 418 11.46 2.83 3.29
N SER A 419 12.61 2.21 3.01
CA SER A 419 13.80 2.18 3.87
C SER A 419 14.41 3.56 4.06
N ASP A 420 14.46 4.37 3.00
CA ASP A 420 14.90 5.77 3.05
C ASP A 420 13.98 6.61 3.95
N GLY A 421 12.67 6.36 3.89
CA GLY A 421 11.69 6.95 4.82
C GLY A 421 11.79 6.45 6.27
N ALA A 422 12.49 5.33 6.51
CA ALA A 422 12.75 4.77 7.83
C ALA A 422 14.22 4.90 8.26
N GLY A 423 15.07 5.62 7.52
CA GLY A 423 16.49 5.80 7.84
C GLY A 423 17.29 4.48 7.98
N THR A 424 16.84 3.39 7.38
CA THR A 424 17.51 2.08 7.46
C THR A 424 18.31 1.83 6.18
N ASN A 425 19.61 1.56 6.30
CA ASN A 425 20.44 1.19 5.15
C ASN A 425 20.10 -0.25 4.73
N GLY A 426 19.60 -0.42 3.50
CA GLY A 426 19.11 -1.69 2.92
C GLY A 426 20.14 -2.80 2.67
N GLY A 427 21.09 -3.01 3.58
CA GLY A 427 22.04 -4.13 3.53
C GLY A 427 21.38 -5.50 3.81
N LYS A 428 22.17 -6.55 4.06
CA LYS A 428 21.64 -7.82 4.59
C LYS A 428 21.10 -7.58 6.01
N VAL A 429 19.86 -7.15 6.12
CA VAL A 429 19.23 -6.81 7.39
C VAL A 429 18.59 -8.05 8.01
N THR A 430 18.91 -8.35 9.27
CA THR A 430 18.18 -9.35 10.07
C THR A 430 16.93 -8.71 10.69
N PHE A 431 15.99 -9.52 11.16
CA PHE A 431 14.79 -9.00 11.82
C PHE A 431 15.19 -8.09 12.99
N GLU A 432 16.14 -8.56 13.80
CA GLU A 432 16.66 -7.87 14.98
C GLU A 432 17.29 -6.53 14.59
N ALA A 433 18.14 -6.50 13.57
CA ALA A 433 18.79 -5.26 13.12
C ALA A 433 17.78 -4.23 12.59
N CYS A 434 16.75 -4.67 11.85
CA CYS A 434 15.68 -3.77 11.40
C CYS A 434 14.86 -3.27 12.59
N ASN A 435 14.43 -4.19 13.46
CA ASN A 435 13.59 -3.90 14.60
C ASN A 435 14.30 -2.98 15.61
N ASP A 436 15.60 -3.16 15.82
CA ASP A 436 16.42 -2.29 16.66
C ASP A 436 16.53 -0.87 16.09
N SER A 437 16.60 -0.74 14.77
CA SER A 437 16.61 0.57 14.10
C SER A 437 15.27 1.28 14.25
N VAL A 438 14.15 0.60 13.96
CA VAL A 438 12.79 1.13 14.18
C VAL A 438 12.60 1.50 15.65
N SER A 439 13.00 0.62 16.57
CA SER A 439 12.92 0.87 18.01
C SER A 439 13.74 2.10 18.43
N ARG A 440 14.92 2.31 17.83
CA ARG A 440 15.75 3.49 18.10
C ARG A 440 15.08 4.77 17.61
N ILE A 441 14.45 4.74 16.43
CA ILE A 441 13.69 5.88 15.89
C ILE A 441 12.53 6.23 16.83
N LEU A 442 11.74 5.25 17.24
CA LEU A 442 10.64 5.44 18.20
C LEU A 442 11.15 6.01 19.53
N LYS A 443 12.28 5.51 20.07
CA LYS A 443 12.90 6.02 21.31
C LYS A 443 13.47 7.42 21.17
N SER A 444 14.04 7.76 20.01
CA SER A 444 14.62 9.09 19.75
C SER A 444 13.57 10.19 19.64
N LYS A 445 12.29 9.83 19.48
CA LYS A 445 11.15 10.74 19.32
C LYS A 445 11.31 11.74 18.16
N SER A 446 12.06 11.38 17.12
CA SER A 446 12.12 12.16 15.87
C SER A 446 10.74 12.18 15.21
N SER A 447 10.04 13.31 15.28
CA SER A 447 8.66 13.39 14.82
C SER A 447 8.49 13.17 13.32
N GLU A 448 9.50 13.51 12.53
CA GLU A 448 9.48 13.34 11.07
C GLU A 448 9.67 11.88 10.67
N ASP A 449 10.64 11.19 11.27
CA ASP A 449 10.89 9.77 10.99
C ASP A 449 9.74 8.88 11.49
N ILE A 450 9.21 9.17 12.69
CA ILE A 450 8.03 8.46 13.22
C ILE A 450 6.84 8.67 12.28
N ARG A 451 6.61 9.89 11.79
CA ARG A 451 5.55 10.14 10.82
C ARG A 451 5.81 9.38 9.50
N GLY A 452 7.04 9.37 9.00
CA GLY A 452 7.41 8.62 7.80
C GLY A 452 7.05 7.13 7.88
N ILE A 453 7.37 6.49 9.00
CA ILE A 453 7.04 5.06 9.24
C ILE A 453 5.52 4.87 9.46
N ALA A 454 4.88 5.78 10.21
CA ALA A 454 3.44 5.74 10.43
C ALA A 454 2.63 5.85 9.12
N GLU A 455 3.16 6.57 8.14
CA GLU A 455 2.56 6.81 6.81
C GLU A 455 2.92 5.74 5.78
N PHE A 456 3.62 4.66 6.18
CA PHE A 456 3.86 3.52 5.30
C PHE A 456 2.56 3.01 4.67
N ASN A 457 2.61 2.80 3.36
CA ASN A 457 1.47 2.30 2.62
C ASN A 457 1.23 0.82 2.96
N THR A 458 0.27 0.57 3.84
CA THR A 458 -0.06 -0.78 4.34
C THR A 458 -0.57 -1.70 3.24
N THR A 459 -1.23 -1.16 2.21
CA THR A 459 -1.63 -1.93 1.01
C THR A 459 -0.39 -2.40 0.26
N LEU A 460 0.58 -1.52 0.04
CA LEU A 460 1.84 -1.88 -0.60
C LEU A 460 2.61 -2.93 0.21
N LEU A 461 2.73 -2.77 1.54
CA LEU A 461 3.36 -3.77 2.41
C LEU A 461 2.70 -5.15 2.25
N ARG A 462 1.36 -5.20 2.19
CA ARG A 462 0.62 -6.44 1.95
C ARG A 462 0.92 -7.03 0.57
N GLU A 463 0.93 -6.21 -0.48
CA GLU A 463 1.24 -6.63 -1.84
C GLU A 463 2.66 -7.19 -1.98
N LEU A 464 3.64 -6.56 -1.33
CA LEU A 464 5.03 -7.03 -1.29
C LEU A 464 5.12 -8.39 -0.60
N ASN A 465 4.44 -8.55 0.54
CA ASN A 465 4.41 -9.84 1.24
C ASN A 465 3.79 -10.95 0.38
N ILE A 466 2.66 -10.68 -0.28
CA ILE A 466 2.02 -11.64 -1.20
C ILE A 466 2.95 -11.98 -2.37
N THR A 467 3.64 -10.99 -2.92
CA THR A 467 4.60 -11.18 -4.01
C THR A 467 5.76 -12.07 -3.57
N LEU A 468 6.32 -11.86 -2.39
CA LEU A 468 7.37 -12.70 -1.81
C LEU A 468 6.90 -14.13 -1.56
N GLN A 469 5.68 -14.33 -1.08
CA GLN A 469 5.09 -15.67 -0.93
C GLN A 469 4.92 -16.37 -2.27
N LYS A 470 4.49 -15.65 -3.32
CA LYS A 470 4.38 -16.18 -4.68
C LYS A 470 5.73 -16.57 -5.27
N ILE A 471 6.78 -15.78 -5.02
CA ILE A 471 8.15 -16.13 -5.40
C ILE A 471 8.58 -17.42 -4.69
N GLY A 472 8.32 -17.52 -3.39
CA GLY A 472 8.61 -18.71 -2.59
C GLY A 472 7.94 -19.98 -3.12
N SER A 473 6.64 -19.92 -3.38
CA SER A 473 5.90 -21.08 -3.92
C SER A 473 6.31 -21.45 -5.34
N THR A 474 6.67 -20.46 -6.17
CA THR A 474 7.21 -20.71 -7.51
C THR A 474 8.60 -21.36 -7.44
N ALA A 475 9.44 -20.95 -6.49
CA ALA A 475 10.73 -21.59 -6.23
C ALA A 475 10.55 -23.08 -5.84
N ASP A 476 9.58 -23.42 -4.98
CA ASP A 476 9.27 -24.82 -4.64
C ASP A 476 8.88 -25.64 -5.89
N VAL A 477 8.11 -25.06 -6.80
CA VAL A 477 7.73 -25.71 -8.07
C VAL A 477 8.94 -25.92 -8.97
N ILE A 478 9.81 -24.91 -9.08
CA ILE A 478 11.03 -24.97 -9.88
C ILE A 478 11.96 -26.08 -9.36
N GLU A 479 12.21 -26.13 -8.05
CA GLU A 479 13.06 -27.15 -7.42
C GLU A 479 12.52 -28.57 -7.67
N ARG A 480 11.20 -28.77 -7.55
CA ARG A 480 10.58 -30.06 -7.87
C ARG A 480 10.73 -30.45 -9.34
N ASN A 481 10.51 -29.51 -10.25
CA ASN A 481 10.63 -29.78 -11.68
C ASN A 481 12.10 -30.06 -12.08
N LEU A 482 13.07 -29.39 -11.45
CA LEU A 482 14.49 -29.67 -11.65
C LEU A 482 14.86 -31.10 -11.26
N SER A 483 14.30 -31.62 -10.17
CA SER A 483 14.49 -33.04 -9.81
C SER A 483 13.96 -33.98 -10.91
N GLY A 484 12.83 -33.61 -11.55
CA GLY A 484 12.30 -34.32 -12.71
C GLY A 484 13.23 -34.29 -13.92
N VAL A 485 13.76 -33.10 -14.25
CA VAL A 485 14.76 -32.91 -15.32
C VAL A 485 15.99 -33.79 -15.09
N ASN A 486 16.55 -33.77 -13.88
CA ASN A 486 17.73 -34.57 -13.55
C ASN A 486 17.46 -36.07 -13.73
N LYS A 487 16.33 -36.58 -13.22
CA LYS A 487 15.94 -37.99 -13.43
C LYS A 487 15.80 -38.35 -14.91
N GLN A 488 15.24 -37.44 -15.71
CA GLN A 488 15.04 -37.67 -17.14
C GLN A 488 16.36 -37.64 -17.92
N ALA A 489 17.28 -36.75 -17.55
CA ALA A 489 18.64 -36.71 -18.09
C ALA A 489 19.43 -37.99 -17.74
N GLN A 490 19.36 -38.46 -16.50
CA GLN A 490 19.97 -39.73 -16.07
C GLN A 490 19.36 -40.95 -16.79
N GLY A 491 18.05 -40.94 -17.01
CA GLY A 491 17.35 -41.96 -17.78
C GLY A 491 17.79 -41.99 -19.24
N ALA A 492 18.01 -40.82 -19.85
CA ALA A 492 18.60 -40.72 -21.18
C ALA A 492 20.03 -41.29 -21.20
N GLU A 493 20.92 -40.86 -20.29
CA GLU A 493 22.29 -41.41 -20.23
C GLU A 493 22.33 -42.93 -20.05
N SER A 494 21.42 -43.48 -19.25
CA SER A 494 21.29 -44.92 -19.06
C SER A 494 20.84 -45.63 -20.34
N SER A 495 19.87 -45.06 -21.06
CA SER A 495 19.40 -45.58 -22.35
C SER A 495 20.50 -45.51 -23.42
N ALA A 496 21.29 -44.43 -23.45
CA ALA A 496 22.46 -44.31 -24.32
C ALA A 496 23.51 -45.40 -24.00
N ARG A 497 23.79 -45.68 -22.72
CA ARG A 497 24.70 -46.77 -22.34
C ARG A 497 24.19 -48.13 -22.80
N GLU A 498 22.91 -48.42 -22.59
CA GLU A 498 22.29 -49.66 -23.04
C GLU A 498 22.36 -49.80 -24.57
N ALA A 499 22.00 -48.75 -25.31
CA ALA A 499 22.09 -48.71 -26.75
C ALA A 499 23.52 -48.99 -27.26
N SER A 500 24.52 -48.36 -26.65
CA SER A 500 25.93 -48.58 -26.99
C SER A 500 26.38 -50.02 -26.72
N LEU A 501 25.97 -50.61 -25.58
CA LEU A 501 26.28 -52.01 -25.25
C LEU A 501 25.64 -52.97 -26.23
N LEU A 502 24.36 -52.78 -26.56
CA LEU A 502 23.62 -53.61 -27.53
C LEU A 502 24.22 -53.49 -28.94
N ALA A 503 24.60 -52.29 -29.37
CA ALA A 503 25.27 -52.07 -30.65
C ALA A 503 26.63 -52.78 -30.70
N LYS A 504 27.47 -52.63 -29.66
CA LYS A 504 28.75 -53.35 -29.56
C LYS A 504 28.57 -54.87 -29.60
N GLN A 505 27.59 -55.39 -28.87
CA GLN A 505 27.29 -56.81 -28.86
C GLN A 505 26.82 -57.29 -30.25
N ALA A 506 25.97 -56.51 -30.93
CA ALA A 506 25.55 -56.82 -32.29
C ALA A 506 26.76 -56.84 -33.25
N THR A 507 27.64 -55.85 -33.20
CA THR A 507 28.84 -55.80 -34.04
C THR A 507 29.81 -56.96 -33.76
N GLU A 508 30.02 -57.33 -32.49
CA GLU A 508 30.88 -58.48 -32.14
C GLU A 508 30.23 -59.81 -32.60
N ASN A 509 28.91 -59.95 -32.48
CA ASN A 509 28.19 -61.11 -33.01
C ASN A 509 28.32 -61.22 -34.54
N VAL A 510 28.25 -60.10 -35.27
CA VAL A 510 28.54 -60.05 -36.72
C VAL A 510 29.94 -60.56 -36.99
N LYS A 511 30.94 -60.04 -36.28
CA LYS A 511 32.34 -60.45 -36.44
C LYS A 511 32.52 -61.95 -36.18
N GLN A 512 31.96 -62.49 -35.10
CA GLN A 512 32.01 -63.93 -34.83
C GLN A 512 31.31 -64.76 -35.90
N THR A 513 30.19 -64.26 -36.43
CA THR A 513 29.45 -64.92 -37.52
C THR A 513 30.30 -64.96 -38.80
N VAL A 514 30.91 -63.83 -39.19
CA VAL A 514 31.82 -63.76 -40.34
C VAL A 514 32.99 -64.72 -40.16
N VAL A 515 33.65 -64.73 -38.99
CA VAL A 515 34.76 -65.63 -38.70
C VAL A 515 34.33 -67.10 -38.81
N LYS A 516 33.18 -67.48 -38.26
CA LYS A 516 32.66 -68.85 -38.35
C LYS A 516 32.30 -69.24 -39.78
N VAL A 517 31.66 -68.36 -40.55
CA VAL A 517 31.33 -68.59 -41.96
C VAL A 517 32.61 -68.77 -42.77
N LEU A 518 33.59 -67.87 -42.64
CA LEU A 518 34.88 -67.97 -43.32
C LEU A 518 35.64 -69.24 -42.92
N SER A 519 35.68 -69.59 -41.64
CA SER A 519 36.33 -70.82 -41.16
C SER A 519 35.64 -72.07 -41.71
N GLY A 520 34.30 -72.07 -41.80
CA GLY A 520 33.53 -73.13 -42.42
C GLY A 520 33.77 -73.25 -43.92
N ILE A 521 33.89 -72.12 -44.63
CA ILE A 521 34.28 -72.10 -46.05
C ILE A 521 35.69 -72.66 -46.21
N VAL A 522 36.68 -72.22 -45.43
CA VAL A 522 38.06 -72.73 -45.48
C VAL A 522 38.09 -74.22 -45.20
N ALA A 523 37.37 -74.71 -44.19
CA ALA A 523 37.29 -76.14 -43.89
C ALA A 523 36.71 -76.94 -45.07
N LYS A 524 35.66 -76.45 -45.73
CA LYS A 524 35.10 -77.07 -46.94
C LYS A 524 36.03 -77.00 -48.13
N LEU A 525 36.73 -75.88 -48.31
CA LEU A 525 37.69 -75.71 -49.39
C LEU A 525 38.88 -76.65 -49.19
N CYS A 526 39.38 -76.80 -47.96
CA CYS A 526 40.40 -77.79 -47.60
C CYS A 526 39.91 -79.23 -47.79
N ALA A 527 38.65 -79.54 -47.44
CA ALA A 527 38.07 -80.86 -47.67
C ALA A 527 37.94 -81.15 -49.17
N ALA A 528 37.41 -80.21 -49.96
CA ALA A 528 37.32 -80.33 -51.41
C ALA A 528 38.71 -80.43 -52.06
N LEU A 529 39.71 -79.68 -51.58
CA LEU A 529 41.09 -79.78 -52.05
C LEU A 529 41.70 -81.15 -51.72
N SER A 530 41.35 -81.71 -50.57
CA SER A 530 41.76 -83.06 -50.16
C SER A 530 41.08 -84.13 -51.02
N GLU A 531 39.80 -83.97 -51.36
CA GLU A 531 39.09 -84.82 -52.32
C GLU A 531 39.68 -84.70 -53.74
N LEU A 532 40.00 -83.48 -54.18
CA LEU A 532 40.65 -83.24 -55.48
C LEU A 532 42.03 -83.89 -55.54
N ARG A 533 42.79 -83.83 -54.43
CA ARG A 533 44.07 -84.51 -54.29
C ARG A 533 43.91 -86.03 -54.35
N ALA A 534 42.92 -86.59 -53.66
CA ALA A 534 42.60 -88.01 -53.75
C ALA A 534 42.16 -88.43 -55.18
N LEU A 535 41.48 -87.54 -55.92
CA LEU A 535 41.11 -87.77 -57.32
C LEU A 535 42.33 -87.70 -58.24
N HIS A 536 43.25 -86.77 -58.01
CA HIS A 536 44.53 -86.66 -58.70
C HIS A 536 45.39 -87.92 -58.47
N ASP A 537 45.49 -88.39 -57.23
CA ASP A 537 46.22 -89.61 -56.89
C ASP A 537 45.60 -90.84 -57.57
N ARG A 538 44.25 -90.90 -57.68
CA ARG A 538 43.55 -91.93 -58.47
C ARG A 538 43.78 -91.80 -59.99
N SER A 539 43.93 -90.59 -60.51
CA SER A 539 44.28 -90.33 -61.91
C SER A 539 45.70 -90.78 -62.23
N GLU A 540 46.67 -90.55 -61.33
CA GLU A 540 48.02 -91.09 -61.47
C GLU A 540 48.02 -92.63 -61.44
N ALA A 541 47.22 -93.25 -60.57
CA ALA A 541 47.06 -94.70 -60.56
C ALA A 541 46.46 -95.24 -61.88
N PHE A 542 45.54 -94.50 -62.50
CA PHE A 542 44.98 -94.83 -63.83
C PHE A 542 46.02 -94.66 -64.95
N SER A 543 46.87 -93.65 -64.88
CA SER A 543 48.01 -93.45 -65.80
C SER A 543 49.03 -94.59 -65.70
N ALA A 544 49.33 -95.06 -64.48
CA ALA A 544 50.17 -96.23 -64.26
C ALA A 544 49.54 -97.53 -64.80
N HIS A 545 48.22 -97.68 -64.70
CA HIS A 545 47.48 -98.79 -65.32
C HIS A 545 47.49 -98.73 -66.86
N ALA A 546 47.38 -97.54 -67.45
CA ALA A 546 47.48 -97.35 -68.89
C ALA A 546 48.90 -97.65 -69.43
N ALA A 547 49.94 -97.30 -68.67
CA ALA A 547 51.32 -97.67 -69.00
C ALA A 547 51.55 -99.20 -68.93
N ASN A 548 50.93 -99.88 -67.97
CA ASN A 548 50.99 -101.34 -67.85
C ASN A 548 50.24 -102.07 -68.98
N ALA A 549 49.12 -101.51 -69.46
CA ALA A 549 48.40 -102.02 -70.63
C ALA A 549 49.22 -101.87 -71.93
N SER A 550 49.98 -100.78 -72.08
CA SER A 550 50.89 -100.58 -73.22
C SER A 550 52.06 -101.59 -73.24
N ALA A 551 52.57 -101.96 -72.06
CA ALA A 551 53.60 -103.01 -71.93
C ALA A 551 53.06 -104.40 -72.31
N ASN A 552 51.85 -104.75 -71.87
CA ASN A 552 51.21 -106.03 -72.20
C ASN A 552 50.86 -106.17 -73.70
N ILE A 553 50.46 -105.09 -74.38
CA ILE A 553 50.21 -105.12 -75.83
C ILE A 553 51.51 -105.33 -76.62
N SER A 554 52.62 -104.78 -76.13
CA SER A 554 53.95 -104.97 -76.73
C SER A 554 54.46 -106.41 -76.55
N GLU A 555 54.12 -107.08 -75.45
CA GLU A 555 54.43 -108.50 -75.23
C GLU A 555 53.61 -109.43 -76.15
N TRP A 556 52.34 -109.12 -76.40
CA TRP A 556 51.49 -109.88 -77.34
C TRP A 556 51.95 -109.75 -78.79
N LEU A 557 52.47 -108.58 -79.21
CA LEU A 557 53.05 -108.36 -80.54
C LEU A 557 54.27 -109.26 -80.79
N VAL A 558 55.13 -109.48 -79.79
CA VAL A 558 56.29 -110.38 -79.89
C VAL A 558 55.86 -111.85 -79.95
N ARG A 559 54.81 -112.24 -79.23
CA ARG A 559 54.28 -113.62 -79.27
C ARG A 559 53.60 -113.97 -80.60
N VAL A 560 52.93 -113.02 -81.25
CA VAL A 560 52.31 -113.22 -82.57
C VAL A 560 53.37 -113.33 -83.67
N ASP A 561 54.45 -112.55 -83.59
CA ASP A 561 55.57 -112.59 -84.55
C ASP A 561 56.40 -113.89 -84.43
N ALA A 562 56.43 -114.50 -83.24
CA ALA A 562 57.04 -115.82 -83.01
C ALA A 562 56.20 -116.97 -83.59
N ILE A 563 54.87 -116.91 -83.46
CA ILE A 563 53.94 -117.94 -83.99
C ILE A 563 53.86 -117.89 -85.52
N ALA A 564 53.98 -116.70 -86.12
CA ALA A 564 54.01 -116.54 -87.58
C ALA A 564 55.27 -117.16 -88.23
N LYS A 565 56.40 -117.25 -87.51
CA LYS A 565 57.64 -117.87 -88.00
C LYS A 565 57.71 -119.39 -87.85
N GLU A 566 56.81 -120.00 -87.08
CA GLU A 566 56.70 -121.45 -86.92
C GLU A 566 55.78 -122.11 -87.96
N SER A 567 55.02 -121.31 -88.74
CA SER A 567 54.04 -121.79 -89.73
C SER A 567 54.59 -122.01 -91.15
N ASP A 568 55.79 -121.49 -91.47
CA ASP A 568 56.35 -121.50 -92.84
C ASP A 568 57.35 -122.64 -93.10
N ALA A 569 57.42 -123.63 -92.19
CA ALA A 569 58.35 -124.76 -92.29
C ALA A 569 57.68 -126.12 -92.05
N LEU A 570 56.65 -126.48 -92.85
CA LEU A 570 56.43 -127.86 -93.31
C LEU A 570 55.29 -127.96 -94.36
N VAL A 571 55.65 -128.05 -95.65
CA VAL A 571 54.86 -128.74 -96.69
C VAL A 571 55.84 -129.61 -97.49
N ASP A 572 55.84 -130.92 -97.20
CA ASP A 572 55.97 -132.02 -98.17
C ASP A 572 55.63 -133.40 -97.53
N LEU A 573 54.39 -133.84 -97.76
CA LEU A 573 53.83 -135.16 -98.18
C LEU A 573 54.64 -136.49 -97.99
N PRO A 574 54.03 -137.71 -97.92
CA PRO A 574 52.95 -138.18 -98.83
C PRO A 574 51.96 -139.31 -98.39
N THR A 575 50.92 -139.51 -99.22
CA THR A 575 50.30 -140.81 -99.68
C THR A 575 49.72 -141.84 -98.68
N SER A 576 48.40 -142.11 -98.75
CA SER A 576 47.78 -143.34 -99.34
C SER A 576 47.76 -144.54 -98.35
N VAL A 577 46.82 -145.48 -98.28
CA VAL A 577 45.68 -145.96 -99.08
C VAL A 577 44.92 -146.96 -98.18
N GLU A 578 43.68 -147.25 -98.55
CA GLU A 578 42.88 -148.37 -98.05
C GLU A 578 43.69 -149.67 -97.81
N ASP A 579 43.41 -150.28 -96.66
CA ASP A 579 43.25 -151.71 -96.42
C ASP A 579 44.41 -152.74 -96.53
N ALA A 580 44.64 -153.34 -95.35
CA ALA A 580 44.64 -154.78 -95.06
C ALA A 580 45.76 -155.73 -95.57
N PHE A 581 46.36 -156.40 -94.58
CA PHE A 581 47.06 -157.68 -94.64
C PHE A 581 46.09 -158.88 -94.65
N ALA A 582 46.43 -159.94 -95.40
CA ALA A 582 46.46 -161.37 -95.00
C ALA A 582 47.01 -162.23 -96.17
N THR A 583 47.98 -163.15 -96.08
CA THR A 583 48.72 -163.75 -94.94
C THR A 583 49.87 -164.64 -95.47
N ALA A 584 51.03 -164.60 -94.81
CA ALA A 584 51.89 -165.74 -94.46
C ALA A 584 52.69 -165.36 -93.21
#